data_AF-A0A2M8NPB2-F1
#
_entry.id   AF-A0A2M8NPB2-F1
#
_cell.length_a   1.000
_cell.length_b   1.000
_cell.length_c   1.000
_cell.angle_alpha   90.00
_cell.angle_beta   90.00
_cell.angle_gamma   90.00
#
_symmetry.space_group_name_H-M   'P 1'
#
loop_
_entity.id
_entity.type
_entity.pdbx_description
1 polymer ?
#
loop_
_entity_poly.entity_id
_entity_poly.type
_entity_poly.pdbx_seq_one_letter_code
_entity_poly.pdbx_strand_id
1 'polypeptide(L)'
;MIVAIVTSAIMFSFIPLIQVGMVMAIQARVGAVVATIPAPSGDDGTMEAFASGANFQGAEPARLAVQTILALTFLVIAALAWRGRVPRIRLIYSVSIVLYSTLTIALALQAALSPVDISQGIDSGTEIAHTLALLQAVTTALIMLYVLWYVNRAPARAFFRGYYLPTKEDHP
;
A
#
# COMPACT_ATOMS: atom_id res chain seq x y z
N MET A 1 -22.33 -1.07 -3.20
CA MET A 1 -21.68 -0.49 -2.02
C MET A 1 -20.62 -1.44 -1.46
N ILE A 2 -20.99 -2.70 -1.20
CA ILE A 2 -20.05 -3.78 -0.88
C ILE A 2 -18.88 -3.85 -1.87
N VAL A 3 -19.14 -3.84 -3.18
CA VAL A 3 -18.08 -3.86 -4.21
C VAL A 3 -17.07 -2.73 -4.01
N ALA A 4 -17.49 -1.48 -3.77
CA ALA A 4 -16.59 -0.36 -3.59
C ALA A 4 -15.74 -0.46 -2.31
N ILE A 5 -16.31 -1.02 -1.23
CA ILE A 5 -15.57 -1.27 0.03
C ILE A 5 -14.56 -2.41 -0.17
N VAL A 6 -14.96 -3.49 -0.85
CA VAL A 6 -14.07 -4.62 -1.13
C VAL A 6 -12.95 -4.19 -2.06
N THR A 7 -13.26 -3.46 -3.15
CA THR A 7 -12.26 -2.96 -4.09
C THR A 7 -11.28 -2.01 -3.40
N SER A 8 -11.74 -1.10 -2.55
CA SER A 8 -10.85 -0.19 -1.83
C SER A 8 -10.01 -0.92 -0.78
N ALA A 9 -10.57 -1.86 -0.02
CA ALA A 9 -9.83 -2.65 0.96
C ALA A 9 -8.75 -3.52 0.29
N ILE A 10 -9.05 -4.12 -0.87
CA ILE A 10 -8.06 -4.89 -1.62
C ILE A 10 -6.93 -3.98 -2.10
N MET A 11 -7.27 -2.83 -2.69
CA MET A 11 -6.29 -1.92 -3.29
C MET A 11 -5.42 -1.18 -2.27
N PHE A 12 -6.00 -0.70 -1.17
CA PHE A 12 -5.30 0.15 -0.20
C PHE A 12 -4.77 -0.61 1.01
N SER A 13 -5.20 -1.85 1.25
CA SER A 13 -4.68 -2.66 2.35
C SER A 13 -4.00 -3.93 1.86
N PHE A 14 -4.71 -4.82 1.17
CA PHE A 14 -4.14 -6.13 0.82
C PHE A 14 -2.95 -6.04 -0.14
N ILE A 15 -3.07 -5.30 -1.24
CA ILE A 15 -1.97 -5.17 -2.22
C ILE A 15 -0.72 -4.57 -1.56
N PRO A 16 -0.80 -3.43 -0.83
CA PRO A 16 0.34 -2.89 -0.09
C PRO A 16 0.94 -3.85 0.93
N LEU A 17 0.12 -4.57 1.70
CA LEU A 17 0.61 -5.54 2.68
C LEU A 17 1.33 -6.72 2.01
N ILE A 18 0.82 -7.20 0.88
CA ILE A 18 1.47 -8.24 0.09
C ILE A 18 2.80 -7.75 -0.47
N GLN A 19 2.87 -6.49 -0.95
CA GLN A 19 4.12 -5.88 -1.41
C GLN A 19 5.15 -5.78 -0.28
N VAL A 20 4.76 -5.25 0.89
CA VAL A 20 5.62 -5.18 2.08
C VAL A 20 6.09 -6.58 2.47
N GLY A 21 5.18 -7.57 2.50
CA GLY A 21 5.51 -8.96 2.81
C GLY A 21 6.49 -9.58 1.81
N MET A 22 6.34 -9.32 0.51
CA MET A 22 7.29 -9.76 -0.50
C MET A 22 8.67 -9.12 -0.32
N VAL A 23 8.73 -7.82 -0.07
CA VAL A 23 10.00 -7.11 0.18
C VAL A 23 10.70 -7.70 1.41
N MET A 24 9.97 -7.90 2.50
CA MET A 24 10.54 -8.51 3.72
C MET A 24 10.98 -9.96 3.48
N ALA A 25 10.24 -10.75 2.72
CA ALA A 25 10.61 -12.13 2.38
C ALA A 25 11.88 -12.20 1.52
N ILE A 26 12.04 -11.27 0.56
CA ILE A 26 13.26 -11.16 -0.25
C ILE A 26 14.43 -10.76 0.65
N GLN A 27 14.28 -9.76 1.51
CA GLN A 27 15.32 -9.33 2.45
C GLN A 27 15.75 -10.48 3.37
N ALA A 28 14.79 -11.21 3.96
CA ALA A 28 15.07 -12.36 4.82
C ALA A 28 15.84 -13.46 4.07
N ARG A 29 15.46 -13.74 2.83
CA ARG A 29 16.12 -14.77 2.02
C ARG A 29 17.53 -14.38 1.60
N VAL A 30 17.76 -13.12 1.23
CA VAL A 30 19.09 -12.61 0.87
C VAL A 30 20.01 -12.61 2.09
N GLY A 31 19.51 -12.18 3.25
CA GLY A 31 20.28 -12.26 4.50
C GLY A 31 20.69 -13.68 4.86
N ALA A 32 19.80 -14.67 4.67
CA ALA A 32 20.12 -16.07 4.92
C ALA A 32 21.20 -16.63 3.98
N VAL A 33 21.19 -16.23 2.70
CA VAL A 33 22.19 -16.69 1.70
C VAL A 33 23.57 -16.07 1.96
N VAL A 34 23.61 -14.79 2.32
CA VAL A 34 24.86 -14.08 2.66
C VAL A 34 25.56 -14.69 3.88
N ALA A 35 24.79 -15.17 4.86
CA ALA A 35 25.33 -15.84 6.05
C ALA A 35 25.98 -17.21 5.78
N THR A 36 25.81 -17.78 4.58
CA THR A 36 26.27 -19.15 4.25
C THR A 36 27.47 -19.25 3.32
N ILE A 37 28.14 -18.14 2.96
CA ILE A 37 29.31 -18.18 2.07
C ILE A 37 30.56 -18.56 2.90
N PRO A 38 31.22 -19.70 2.63
CA PRO A 38 32.46 -20.08 3.32
C PRO A 38 33.59 -19.11 2.93
N ALA A 39 34.39 -18.67 3.92
CA ALA A 39 35.54 -17.80 3.67
C ALA A 39 36.54 -18.48 2.70
N PRO A 40 37.12 -17.77 1.70
CA PRO A 40 38.01 -18.38 0.70
C PRO A 40 39.37 -18.85 1.24
N SER A 41 39.69 -18.57 2.49
CA SER A 41 40.98 -18.85 3.11
C SER A 41 40.73 -19.43 4.49
N GLY A 42 41.25 -20.64 4.76
CA GLY A 42 41.03 -21.50 5.93
C GLY A 42 41.34 -20.89 7.30
N ASP A 43 40.66 -19.82 7.64
CA ASP A 43 40.61 -19.18 8.95
C ASP A 43 39.19 -19.37 9.49
N ASP A 44 39.06 -19.85 10.73
CA ASP A 44 37.79 -20.15 11.42
C ASP A 44 37.02 -18.86 11.81
N GLY A 45 37.10 -17.83 10.96
CA GLY A 45 36.39 -16.57 11.08
C GLY A 45 35.31 -16.48 10.01
N THR A 46 34.05 -16.37 10.44
CA THR A 46 32.96 -15.93 9.57
C THR A 46 33.29 -14.53 9.05
N MET A 47 33.79 -14.40 7.83
CA MET A 47 33.86 -13.09 7.18
C MET A 47 32.43 -12.67 6.84
N GLU A 48 31.92 -11.63 7.51
CA GLU A 48 30.74 -10.91 7.03
C GLU A 48 31.00 -10.49 5.59
N ALA A 49 30.13 -10.90 4.66
CA ALA A 49 30.26 -10.54 3.26
C ALA A 49 30.21 -9.01 3.13
N PHE A 50 31.38 -8.40 2.97
CA PHE A 50 31.55 -6.94 3.01
C PHE A 50 30.89 -6.22 1.81
N ALA A 51 30.38 -6.97 0.84
CA ALA A 51 29.62 -6.43 -0.28
C ALA A 51 28.69 -7.49 -0.88
N SER A 52 27.52 -7.71 -0.28
CA SER A 52 26.40 -8.21 -1.08
C SER A 52 25.99 -7.06 -2.01
N GLY A 53 26.21 -7.18 -3.33
CA GLY A 53 25.84 -6.16 -4.32
C GLY A 53 24.33 -5.84 -4.38
N ALA A 54 23.52 -6.44 -3.49
CA ALA A 54 22.14 -6.12 -3.28
C ALA A 54 22.01 -5.27 -2.01
N ASN A 55 22.48 -4.03 -2.08
CA ASN A 55 22.22 -3.06 -1.02
C ASN A 55 20.73 -2.68 -1.11
N PHE A 56 19.85 -3.47 -0.50
CA PHE A 56 18.41 -3.19 -0.38
C PHE A 56 18.11 -1.98 0.53
N GLN A 57 19.08 -1.05 0.66
CA GLN A 57 18.91 0.27 1.26
C GLN A 57 17.78 1.09 0.61
N GLY A 58 17.30 0.70 -0.58
CA GLY A 58 16.15 1.34 -1.24
C GLY A 58 14.80 1.15 -0.51
N ALA A 59 14.65 0.15 0.36
CA ALA A 59 13.46 -0.03 1.17
C ALA A 59 13.73 0.46 2.60
N GLU A 60 13.76 1.78 2.78
CA GLU A 60 13.93 2.41 4.10
C GLU A 60 12.91 1.79 5.09
N PRO A 61 13.35 1.18 6.21
CA PRO A 61 12.46 0.51 7.16
C PRO A 61 11.33 1.41 7.65
N ALA A 62 11.60 2.72 7.77
CA ALA A 62 10.62 3.74 8.09
C ALA A 62 9.48 3.80 7.06
N ARG A 63 9.78 3.71 5.76
CA ARG A 63 8.78 3.70 4.68
C ARG A 63 7.89 2.47 4.75
N LEU A 64 8.46 1.29 4.98
CA LEU A 64 7.69 0.04 5.14
C LEU A 64 6.78 0.10 6.38
N ALA A 65 7.29 0.64 7.50
CA ALA A 65 6.50 0.82 8.71
C ALA A 65 5.33 1.80 8.49
N VAL A 66 5.59 2.95 7.87
CA VAL A 66 4.56 3.95 7.53
C VAL A 66 3.50 3.33 6.61
N GLN A 67 3.91 2.61 5.56
CA GLN A 67 2.98 1.95 4.63
C GLN A 67 2.12 0.90 5.35
N THR A 68 2.70 0.13 6.26
CA THR A 68 1.99 -0.87 7.06
C THR A 68 0.95 -0.21 7.98
N ILE A 69 1.35 0.84 8.71
CA ILE A 69 0.45 1.58 9.62
C ILE A 69 -0.72 2.18 8.83
N LEU A 70 -0.44 2.78 7.68
CA LEU A 70 -1.46 3.36 6.81
C LEU A 70 -2.42 2.27 6.30
N ALA A 71 -1.90 1.14 5.83
CA ALA A 71 -2.70 0.03 5.31
C ALA A 71 -3.64 -0.56 6.38
N LEU A 72 -3.14 -0.75 7.61
CA LEU A 72 -3.93 -1.22 8.74
C LEU A 72 -4.99 -0.20 9.16
N THR A 73 -4.62 1.08 9.21
CA THR A 73 -5.56 2.16 9.53
C THR A 73 -6.70 2.20 8.52
N PHE A 74 -6.38 2.08 7.22
CA PHE A 74 -7.41 2.04 6.18
C PHE A 74 -8.31 0.81 6.32
N LEU A 75 -7.76 -0.36 6.68
CA LEU A 75 -8.53 -1.59 6.90
C LEU A 75 -9.56 -1.41 8.02
N VAL A 76 -9.17 -0.78 9.13
CA VAL A 76 -10.08 -0.47 10.24
C VAL A 76 -11.21 0.46 9.78
N ILE A 77 -10.88 1.50 9.00
CA ILE A 77 -11.88 2.44 8.49
C ILE A 77 -12.82 1.76 7.50
N ALA A 78 -12.31 0.86 6.64
CA ALA A 78 -13.12 0.06 5.74
C ALA A 78 -14.07 -0.89 6.49
N ALA A 79 -13.60 -1.53 7.56
CA ALA A 79 -14.43 -2.38 8.43
C ALA A 79 -15.52 -1.58 9.16
N LEU A 80 -15.20 -0.36 9.62
CA LEU A 80 -16.19 0.55 10.20
C LEU A 80 -17.21 1.03 9.16
N ALA A 81 -16.77 1.32 7.94
CA ALA A 81 -17.63 1.69 6.81
C ALA A 81 -18.58 0.55 6.42
N TRP A 82 -18.12 -0.71 6.49
CA TRP A 82 -18.95 -1.90 6.27
C TRP A 82 -20.14 -1.97 7.23
N ARG A 83 -19.95 -1.54 8.49
CA ARG A 83 -20.99 -1.56 9.51
C ARG A 83 -22.14 -0.57 9.23
N GLY A 84 -21.97 0.40 8.32
CA GLY A 84 -23.05 1.11 7.64
C GLY A 84 -23.95 2.06 8.46
N ARG A 85 -23.74 2.19 9.78
CA ARG A 85 -24.75 2.78 10.68
C ARG A 85 -24.79 4.30 10.81
N VAL A 86 -23.79 5.06 10.35
CA VAL A 86 -23.67 6.48 10.72
C VAL A 86 -23.33 7.38 9.53
N PRO A 87 -24.10 8.47 9.29
CA PRO A 87 -23.81 9.40 8.19
C PRO A 87 -22.45 10.11 8.32
N ARG A 88 -21.90 10.22 9.54
CA ARG A 88 -20.54 10.74 9.78
C ARG A 88 -19.45 9.82 9.24
N ILE A 89 -19.67 8.49 9.22
CA ILE A 89 -18.69 7.52 8.71
C ILE A 89 -18.44 7.74 7.22
N ARG A 90 -19.44 8.20 6.45
CA ARG A 90 -19.25 8.55 5.04
C ARG A 90 -18.18 9.62 4.86
N LEU A 91 -18.25 10.70 5.64
CA LEU A 91 -17.31 11.81 5.55
C LEU A 91 -15.91 11.37 6.01
N ILE A 92 -15.82 10.63 7.12
CA ILE A 92 -14.57 10.04 7.60
C ILE A 92 -13.94 9.16 6.51
N TYR A 93 -14.71 8.23 5.93
CA TYR A 93 -14.24 7.33 4.87
C TYR A 93 -13.74 8.10 3.64
N SER A 94 -14.50 9.08 3.15
CA SER A 94 -14.07 9.90 2.01
C SER A 94 -12.80 10.69 2.30
N VAL A 95 -12.70 11.33 3.48
CA VAL A 95 -11.51 12.08 3.90
C VAL A 95 -10.30 11.15 4.00
N SER A 96 -10.47 9.95 4.58
CA SER A 96 -9.40 8.97 4.70
C SER A 96 -8.90 8.47 3.34
N ILE A 97 -9.80 8.22 2.38
CA ILE A 97 -9.40 7.85 1.02
C ILE A 97 -8.60 8.97 0.36
N VAL A 98 -9.04 10.22 0.50
CA VAL A 98 -8.34 11.38 -0.08
C VAL A 98 -6.96 11.53 0.53
N LEU A 99 -6.84 11.51 1.86
CA LEU A 99 -5.57 11.61 2.57
C LEU A 99 -4.62 10.48 2.16
N TYR A 100 -5.09 9.23 2.19
CA TYR A 100 -4.29 8.06 1.85
C TYR A 100 -3.82 8.10 0.39
N SER A 101 -4.73 8.41 -0.53
CA SER A 101 -4.42 8.45 -1.96
C SER A 101 -3.45 9.58 -2.28
N THR A 102 -3.63 10.76 -1.66
CA THR A 102 -2.73 11.91 -1.84
C THR A 102 -1.32 11.57 -1.37
N LEU A 103 -1.19 10.97 -0.18
CA LEU A 103 0.11 10.55 0.33
C LEU A 103 0.76 9.47 -0.54
N THR A 104 -0.02 8.47 -0.99
CA THR A 104 0.47 7.41 -1.86
C THR A 104 0.95 7.96 -3.20
N ILE A 105 0.20 8.88 -3.80
CA ILE A 105 0.58 9.57 -5.04
C ILE A 105 1.84 10.41 -4.84
N ALA A 106 1.93 11.15 -3.73
CA ALA A 106 3.10 11.98 -3.44
C ALA A 106 4.38 11.13 -3.32
N LEU A 107 4.31 9.99 -2.62
CA LEU A 107 5.43 9.05 -2.50
C LEU A 107 5.78 8.40 -3.84
N ALA A 108 4.78 8.05 -4.64
CA ALA A 108 5.01 7.47 -5.97
C ALA A 108 5.63 8.49 -6.94
N LEU A 109 5.19 9.75 -6.91
CA LEU A 109 5.78 10.83 -7.70
C LEU A 109 7.19 11.17 -7.25
N GLN A 110 7.45 11.20 -5.94
CA GLN A 110 8.81 11.38 -5.44
C GLN A 110 9.75 10.30 -5.99
N ALA A 111 9.31 9.03 -5.97
CA ALA A 111 10.09 7.93 -6.54
C ALA A 111 10.29 8.07 -8.06
N ALA A 112 9.25 8.45 -8.81
CA ALA A 112 9.32 8.59 -10.27
C ALA A 112 10.15 9.81 -10.73
N LEU A 113 10.26 10.85 -9.91
CA LEU A 113 10.97 12.10 -10.20
C LEU A 113 12.38 12.15 -9.59
N SER A 114 12.79 11.09 -8.89
CA SER A 114 14.13 11.02 -8.30
C SER A 114 15.19 10.98 -9.41
N PRO A 115 16.27 11.78 -9.34
CA PRO A 115 17.32 11.76 -10.34
C PRO A 115 17.97 10.37 -10.43
N VAL A 116 18.14 9.87 -11.65
CA VAL A 116 18.89 8.64 -11.90
C VAL A 116 20.37 8.94 -11.75
N ASP A 117 21.05 8.24 -10.83
CA ASP A 117 22.48 8.38 -10.64
C ASP A 117 23.23 7.66 -11.77
N ILE A 118 23.72 8.45 -12.73
CA ILE A 118 24.43 7.96 -13.92
C ILE A 118 25.72 7.21 -13.52
N SER A 119 26.26 7.45 -12.31
CA SER A 119 27.47 6.78 -11.83
C SER A 119 27.28 5.29 -11.53
N GLN A 120 26.04 4.83 -11.36
CA GLN A 120 25.70 3.41 -11.12
C GLN A 120 25.48 2.61 -12.43
N GLY A 121 25.66 3.25 -13.59
CA GLY A 121 25.39 2.66 -14.90
C GLY A 121 23.93 2.78 -15.30
N ILE A 122 23.64 2.64 -16.60
CA ILE A 122 22.27 2.59 -17.11
C ILE A 122 21.68 1.24 -16.73
N ASP A 123 21.02 1.18 -15.57
CA ASP A 123 20.30 0.00 -15.13
C ASP A 123 18.86 0.02 -15.68
N SER A 124 18.49 -1.04 -16.40
CA SER A 124 17.14 -1.25 -16.89
C SER A 124 16.13 -1.39 -15.74
N GLY A 125 16.59 -1.81 -14.55
CA GLY A 125 15.78 -1.92 -13.34
C GLY A 125 15.24 -0.57 -12.87
N THR A 126 16.06 0.49 -12.91
CA THR A 126 15.66 1.84 -12.51
C THR A 126 14.56 2.43 -13.40
N GLU A 127 14.66 2.27 -14.71
CA GLU A 127 13.63 2.73 -15.66
C GLU A 127 12.27 2.02 -15.47
N ILE A 128 12.32 0.70 -15.21
CA ILE A 128 11.12 -0.08 -14.90
C ILE A 128 10.49 0.42 -13.59
N ALA A 129 11.31 0.69 -12.57
CA ALA A 129 10.84 1.18 -11.28
C ALA A 129 10.16 2.57 -11.40
N HIS A 130 10.74 3.49 -12.19
CA HIS A 130 10.15 4.81 -12.45
C HIS A 130 8.80 4.69 -13.16
N THR A 131 8.74 3.87 -14.21
CA THR A 131 7.50 3.63 -14.98
C THR A 131 6.42 3.03 -14.08
N LEU A 132 6.80 2.06 -13.23
CA LEU A 132 5.87 1.41 -12.32
C LEU A 132 5.36 2.38 -11.24
N ALA A 133 6.22 3.25 -10.71
CA ALA A 133 5.84 4.27 -9.76
C ALA A 133 4.83 5.27 -10.36
N LEU A 134 5.05 5.69 -11.62
CA LEU A 134 4.13 6.57 -12.33
C LEU A 134 2.78 5.88 -12.60
N LEU A 135 2.79 4.63 -13.05
CA LEU A 135 1.58 3.84 -13.24
C LEU A 135 0.80 3.66 -11.93
N GLN A 136 1.50 3.42 -10.82
CA GLN A 136 0.90 3.35 -9.49
C GLN A 136 0.24 4.67 -9.10
N ALA A 137 0.89 5.82 -9.34
CA ALA A 137 0.33 7.14 -9.05
C ALA A 137 -0.97 7.38 -9.85
N VAL A 138 -0.94 7.12 -11.16
CA VAL A 138 -2.12 7.29 -12.04
C VAL A 138 -3.25 6.36 -11.62
N THR A 139 -2.96 5.09 -11.38
CA THR A 139 -3.97 4.09 -10.97
C THR A 139 -4.60 4.47 -9.63
N THR A 140 -3.78 4.93 -8.68
CA THR A 140 -4.25 5.40 -7.37
C THR A 140 -5.19 6.60 -7.51
N ALA A 141 -4.85 7.56 -8.36
CA ALA A 141 -5.70 8.73 -8.63
C ALA A 141 -7.06 8.32 -9.25
N LEU A 142 -7.05 7.41 -10.22
CA LEU A 142 -8.27 6.90 -10.86
C LEU A 142 -9.16 6.17 -9.87
N ILE A 143 -8.59 5.34 -9.01
CA ILE A 143 -9.33 4.61 -7.97
C ILE A 143 -9.92 5.59 -6.95
N MET A 144 -9.13 6.55 -6.47
CA MET A 144 -9.60 7.58 -5.54
C MET A 144 -10.83 8.30 -6.13
N LEU A 145 -10.73 8.75 -7.39
CA LEU A 145 -11.80 9.45 -8.08
C LEU A 145 -13.03 8.55 -8.26
N TYR A 146 -12.82 7.30 -8.67
CA TYR A 146 -13.88 6.31 -8.83
C TYR A 146 -14.63 6.06 -7.52
N VAL A 147 -13.91 5.86 -6.41
CA VAL A 147 -14.53 5.59 -5.10
C VAL A 147 -15.28 6.81 -4.60
N LEU A 148 -14.72 8.02 -4.71
CA LEU A 148 -15.40 9.26 -4.32
C LEU A 148 -16.67 9.50 -5.14
N TRP A 149 -16.58 9.33 -6.45
CA TRP A 149 -17.74 9.42 -7.35
C TRP A 149 -18.82 8.40 -6.97
N TYR A 150 -18.41 7.15 -6.69
CA TYR A 150 -19.33 6.08 -6.32
C TYR A 150 -20.01 6.34 -4.97
N VAL A 151 -19.26 6.79 -3.96
CA VAL A 151 -19.80 7.15 -2.64
C VAL A 151 -20.79 8.31 -2.72
N ASN A 152 -20.61 9.23 -3.68
CA ASN A 152 -21.51 10.36 -3.88
C ASN A 152 -22.81 10.00 -4.64
N ARG A 153 -22.91 8.80 -5.25
CA ARG A 153 -24.14 8.37 -5.94
C ARG A 153 -25.30 8.10 -4.97
N ALA A 154 -26.53 8.37 -5.43
CA ALA A 154 -27.78 8.18 -4.69
C ALA A 154 -27.94 6.84 -3.94
N PRO A 155 -27.68 5.66 -4.54
CA PRO A 155 -27.80 4.38 -3.84
C PRO A 155 -26.83 4.21 -2.66
N ALA A 156 -25.62 4.76 -2.74
CA ALA A 156 -24.69 4.74 -1.61
C ALA A 156 -25.17 5.63 -0.46
N ARG A 157 -25.81 6.77 -0.77
CA ARG A 157 -26.43 7.66 0.22
C ARG A 157 -27.60 6.99 0.96
N ALA A 158 -28.37 6.14 0.28
CA ALA A 158 -29.46 5.36 0.89
C ALA A 158 -28.94 4.31 1.88
N PHE A 159 -27.83 3.63 1.55
CA PHE A 159 -27.20 2.65 2.43
C PHE A 159 -26.75 3.27 3.77
N PHE A 160 -26.03 4.40 3.73
CA PHE A 160 -25.58 5.09 4.96
C PHE A 160 -26.71 5.74 5.77
N ARG A 161 -27.91 5.85 5.20
CA ARG A 161 -29.12 6.33 5.89
C ARG A 161 -29.91 5.20 6.55
N GLY A 162 -29.53 3.95 6.36
CA GLY A 162 -30.20 2.80 6.98
C GLY A 162 -31.51 2.36 6.32
N TYR A 163 -31.79 2.82 5.09
CA TYR A 163 -33.06 2.56 4.37
C TYR A 163 -33.39 1.08 4.09
N TYR A 164 -32.42 0.17 4.26
CA TYR A 164 -32.57 -1.26 3.94
C TYR A 164 -32.66 -2.17 5.19
N LEU A 165 -32.80 -1.60 6.39
CA LEU A 165 -32.99 -2.37 7.61
C LEU A 165 -34.49 -2.37 7.97
N PRO A 166 -35.11 -3.52 8.27
CA PRO A 166 -36.49 -3.57 8.74
C PRO A 166 -36.62 -2.69 9.98
N THR A 167 -37.61 -1.80 9.96
CA THR A 167 -37.88 -0.93 11.10
C THR A 167 -38.49 -1.79 12.19
N LYS A 168 -38.22 -1.50 13.47
CA LYS A 168 -38.74 -2.29 14.61
C LYS A 168 -40.27 -2.41 14.64
N GLU A 169 -40.96 -1.61 13.84
CA GLU A 169 -42.42 -1.59 13.65
C GLU A 169 -42.94 -2.72 12.75
N ASP A 170 -42.07 -3.46 12.06
CA ASP A 170 -42.45 -4.57 11.16
C ASP A 170 -42.49 -5.95 11.85
N HIS A 171 -42.45 -5.99 13.19
CA HIS A 171 -42.67 -7.21 13.96
C HIS A 171 -44.10 -7.22 14.52
N PRO A 172 -45.03 -8.02 13.96
CA PRO A 172 -46.36 -8.20 14.51
C PRO A 172 -46.35 -8.90 15.88
#